data_AF-A0A2E7WHP6-F1
#
_entry.id   AF-A0A2E7WHP6-F1
#
_cell.length_a   1.000
_cell.length_b   1.000
_cell.length_c   1.000
_cell.angle_alpha   90.00
_cell.angle_beta   90.00
_cell.angle_gamma   90.00
#
_symmetry.space_group_name_H-M   'P 1'
#
loop_
_entity.id
_entity.type
_entity.pdbx_description
1 polymer ?
#
loop_
_entity_poly.entity_id
_entity_poly.type
_entity_poly.pdbx_seq_one_letter_code
_entity_poly.pdbx_strand_id
1 'polypeptide(L)'
;MRSFLFIFAVWLTSALAPVFGLAIGPAFAESAMTAAEFEAYTNGKTLYFNNQGETYGAERYFDKRRVEWSFLDGVCQQGRWFEAGRDYICFV
;
A
#
# COMPACT_ATOMS: atom_id res chain seq x y z
N MET A 1 -47.22 4.09 -15.20
CA MET A 1 -48.60 4.51 -14.90
C MET A 1 -49.09 3.68 -13.71
N ARG A 2 -49.13 4.30 -12.51
CA ARG A 2 -50.04 4.07 -11.35
C ARG A 2 -50.32 2.59 -11.00
N SER A 3 -50.13 2.12 -9.76
CA SER A 3 -50.70 2.76 -8.58
C SER A 3 -50.55 1.91 -7.29
N PHE A 4 -50.61 2.60 -6.15
CA PHE A 4 -51.00 2.18 -4.78
C PHE A 4 -50.04 1.25 -4.01
N LEU A 5 -49.26 1.75 -3.03
CA LEU A 5 -49.60 2.12 -1.64
C LEU A 5 -50.32 1.03 -0.82
N PHE A 6 -49.87 0.89 0.43
CA PHE A 6 -50.35 0.10 1.58
C PHE A 6 -49.75 -1.29 1.77
N ILE A 7 -48.75 -1.41 2.66
CA ILE A 7 -48.89 -2.21 3.90
C ILE A 7 -48.13 -1.49 5.03
N PHE A 8 -48.88 -0.78 5.86
CA PHE A 8 -48.55 -0.50 7.27
C PHE A 8 -48.92 -1.75 8.08
N ALA A 9 -48.01 -2.26 8.93
CA ALA A 9 -48.24 -3.05 10.16
C ALA A 9 -46.99 -3.91 10.42
N VAL A 10 -46.04 -3.41 11.22
CA VAL A 10 -45.90 -3.81 12.64
C VAL A 10 -45.60 -5.30 12.79
N TRP A 11 -44.31 -5.62 13.02
CA TRP A 11 -43.94 -6.45 14.16
C TRP A 11 -42.71 -5.85 14.84
N LEU A 12 -42.99 -5.36 16.04
CA LEU A 12 -42.08 -4.96 17.09
C LEU A 12 -41.32 -6.21 17.56
N THR A 13 -40.04 -6.33 17.23
CA THR A 13 -39.09 -7.09 18.06
C THR A 13 -37.91 -6.18 18.36
N SER A 14 -37.96 -5.57 19.54
CA SER A 14 -36.82 -4.96 20.19
C SER A 14 -35.76 -6.04 20.45
N ALA A 15 -34.90 -6.30 19.47
CA ALA A 15 -33.58 -6.84 19.74
C ALA A 15 -32.66 -5.63 19.74
N LEU A 16 -32.09 -5.31 20.91
CA LEU A 16 -31.03 -4.32 21.09
C LEU A 16 -30.01 -4.47 19.96
N ALA A 17 -30.10 -3.62 18.95
CA ALA A 17 -29.03 -3.48 17.98
C ALA A 17 -27.86 -2.90 18.77
N PRO A 18 -26.75 -3.63 18.97
CA PRO A 18 -25.56 -2.99 19.49
C PRO A 18 -25.24 -1.92 18.44
N VAL A 19 -25.36 -0.66 18.82
CA VAL A 19 -24.78 0.46 18.07
C VAL A 19 -23.29 0.14 18.05
N PHE A 20 -22.87 -0.58 17.01
CA PHE A 20 -21.47 -0.80 16.67
C PHE A 20 -21.01 0.58 16.20
N GLY A 21 -20.66 1.42 17.18
CA GLY A 21 -20.07 2.72 16.93
C GLY A 21 -18.85 2.47 16.06
N LEU A 22 -18.89 2.98 14.83
CA LEU A 22 -17.71 3.09 13.99
C LEU A 22 -16.71 3.93 14.76
N ALA A 23 -15.80 3.26 15.48
CA ALA A 23 -14.63 3.89 16.07
C ALA A 23 -13.72 4.33 14.91
N ILE A 24 -14.03 5.50 14.34
CA ILE A 24 -13.13 6.21 13.44
C ILE A 24 -12.04 6.79 14.34
N GLY A 25 -11.08 5.94 14.69
CA GLY A 25 -9.86 6.36 15.36
C GLY A 25 -9.05 7.28 14.45
N PRO A 26 -8.18 8.16 15.01
CA PRO A 26 -7.27 8.94 14.20
C PRO A 26 -6.43 8.00 13.33
N ALA A 27 -6.49 8.20 12.03
CA ALA A 27 -5.55 7.56 11.11
C ALA A 27 -4.19 8.22 11.33
N PHE A 28 -3.34 7.59 12.15
CA PHE A 28 -1.93 7.94 12.18
C PHE A 28 -1.34 7.57 10.82
N ALA A 29 -0.82 8.56 10.10
CA ALA A 29 -0.05 8.29 8.90
C ALA A 29 1.19 7.47 9.30
N GLU A 30 1.51 6.44 8.52
CA GLU A 30 2.73 5.68 8.72
C GLU A 30 3.93 6.59 8.45
N SER A 31 4.92 6.55 9.34
CA SER A 31 6.15 7.32 9.16
C SER A 31 6.96 6.74 8.00
N ALA A 32 7.64 7.60 7.24
CA ALA A 32 8.59 7.14 6.24
C ALA A 32 9.73 6.35 6.90
N MET A 33 10.22 5.33 6.22
CA MET A 33 11.37 4.55 6.67
C MET A 33 12.64 5.40 6.60
N THR A 34 13.49 5.28 7.61
CA THR A 34 14.87 5.80 7.55
C THR A 34 15.69 5.03 6.52
N ALA A 35 16.82 5.58 6.09
CA ALA A 35 17.71 4.88 5.16
C ALA A 35 18.26 3.56 5.71
N ALA A 36 18.50 3.48 7.02
CA ALA A 36 18.95 2.24 7.66
C ALA A 36 17.85 1.17 7.66
N GLU A 37 16.61 1.55 7.93
CA GLU A 37 15.46 0.65 7.85
C GLU A 37 15.22 0.20 6.41
N PHE A 38 15.33 1.13 5.45
CA PHE A 38 15.23 0.81 4.03
C PHE A 38 16.34 -0.16 3.58
N GLU A 39 17.59 0.04 4.02
CA GLU A 39 18.70 -0.88 3.73
C GLU A 39 18.43 -2.28 4.29
N ALA A 40 18.02 -2.37 5.55
CA ALA A 40 17.69 -3.64 6.19
C ALA A 40 16.48 -4.32 5.52
N TYR A 41 15.50 -3.54 5.08
CA TYR A 41 14.32 -4.04 4.40
C TYR A 41 14.62 -4.54 2.99
N THR A 42 15.51 -3.87 2.24
CA THR A 42 15.71 -4.17 0.82
C THR A 42 16.88 -5.11 0.55
N ASN A 43 17.96 -5.09 1.34
CA ASN A 43 19.20 -5.74 0.95
C ASN A 43 19.03 -7.25 0.65
N GLY A 44 19.52 -7.68 -0.52
CA GLY A 44 19.42 -9.06 -1.00
C GLY A 44 18.03 -9.47 -1.48
N LYS A 45 17.03 -8.57 -1.50
CA LYS A 45 15.68 -8.86 -1.96
C LYS A 45 15.46 -8.45 -3.41
N THR A 46 14.46 -9.08 -4.02
CA THR A 46 13.83 -8.60 -5.25
C THR A 46 12.42 -8.15 -4.92
N LEU A 47 12.11 -6.89 -5.17
CA LEU A 47 10.79 -6.31 -4.98
C LEU A 47 10.06 -6.24 -6.33
N TYR A 48 8.78 -6.60 -6.34
CA TYR A 48 7.94 -6.58 -7.53
C TYR A 48 6.91 -5.45 -7.43
N PHE A 49 6.74 -4.72 -8.52
CA PHE A 49 5.85 -3.58 -8.62
C PHE A 49 4.65 -3.95 -9.47
N ASN A 50 3.46 -3.74 -8.92
CA ASN A 50 2.19 -4.07 -9.57
C ASN A 50 1.39 -2.81 -9.87
N ASN A 51 0.71 -2.80 -11.01
CA ASN A 51 -0.28 -1.80 -11.37
C ASN A 51 -1.54 -2.54 -11.82
N GLN A 52 -2.70 -2.19 -11.27
CA GLN A 52 -3.98 -2.87 -11.56
C GLN A 52 -3.92 -4.41 -11.41
N GLY A 53 -3.10 -4.92 -10.49
CA GLY A 53 -2.93 -6.36 -10.24
C GLY A 53 -1.94 -7.07 -11.16
N GLU A 54 -1.38 -6.39 -12.15
CA GLU A 54 -0.35 -6.91 -13.05
C GLU A 54 1.03 -6.43 -12.63
N THR A 55 2.00 -7.35 -12.55
CA THR A 55 3.40 -7.00 -12.30
C THR A 55 4.01 -6.36 -13.55
N TYR A 56 4.52 -5.13 -13.41
CA TYR A 56 5.11 -4.39 -14.54
C TYR A 56 6.60 -4.09 -14.35
N GLY A 57 7.13 -4.30 -13.15
CA GLY A 57 8.53 -4.00 -12.86
C GLY A 57 9.07 -4.75 -11.67
N ALA A 58 10.40 -4.83 -11.60
CA ALA A 58 11.10 -5.40 -10.46
C ALA A 58 12.37 -4.62 -10.14
N GLU A 59 12.67 -4.55 -8.84
CA GLU A 59 13.92 -4.03 -8.30
C GLU A 59 14.70 -5.12 -7.59
N ARG A 60 15.96 -5.32 -7.96
CA ARG A 60 16.87 -6.22 -7.25
C ARG A 60 17.86 -5.38 -6.45
N TYR A 61 17.94 -5.62 -5.16
CA TYR A 61 18.80 -4.87 -4.26
C TYR A 61 20.02 -5.71 -3.86
N PHE A 62 21.17 -5.07 -3.88
CA PHE A 62 22.44 -5.68 -3.54
C PHE A 62 23.21 -4.86 -2.51
N ASP A 63 24.23 -5.50 -1.94
CA ASP A 63 25.14 -4.84 -1.00
C ASP A 63 25.72 -3.53 -1.54
N LYS A 64 26.03 -2.65 -0.59
CA LYS A 64 26.59 -1.31 -0.83
C LYS A 64 25.65 -0.41 -1.63
N ARG A 65 24.34 -0.55 -1.37
CA ARG A 65 23.26 0.28 -1.93
C ARG A 65 23.22 0.30 -3.46
N ARG A 66 23.46 -0.86 -4.06
CA ARG A 66 23.29 -1.06 -5.51
C ARG A 66 21.90 -1.61 -5.78
N VAL A 67 21.32 -1.20 -6.89
CA VAL A 67 19.99 -1.64 -7.30
C VAL A 67 19.95 -1.86 -8.81
N GLU A 68 19.15 -2.82 -9.24
CA GLU A 68 18.80 -3.02 -10.65
C GLU A 68 17.29 -2.88 -10.81
N TRP A 69 16.85 -2.03 -11.74
CA TRP A 69 15.45 -1.91 -12.15
C TRP A 69 15.23 -2.63 -13.50
N SER A 70 14.07 -3.27 -13.67
CA SER A 70 13.62 -3.77 -14.97
C SER A 70 12.11 -3.60 -15.14
N PHE A 71 11.67 -3.33 -16.37
CA PHE A 71 10.25 -3.42 -16.77
C PHE A 71 9.84 -4.86 -17.17
N LEU A 72 10.62 -5.86 -16.76
CA LEU A 72 10.42 -7.28 -17.08
C LEU A 72 10.54 -7.60 -18.58
N ASP A 73 11.21 -6.73 -19.33
CA ASP A 73 11.49 -6.85 -20.76
C ASP A 73 12.85 -7.52 -21.06
N GLY A 74 13.53 -8.01 -20.01
CA GLY A 74 14.86 -8.59 -20.10
C GLY A 74 16.00 -7.57 -20.07
N VAL A 75 15.69 -6.27 -19.98
CA VAL A 75 16.69 -5.19 -19.85
C VAL A 75 16.73 -4.73 -18.39
N CYS A 76 17.94 -4.66 -17.83
CA CYS A 76 18.18 -4.15 -16.48
C CYS A 76 18.88 -2.80 -16.53
N GLN A 77 18.32 -1.82 -15.82
CA GLN A 77 18.94 -0.53 -15.53
C GLN A 77 19.67 -0.63 -14.20
N GLN A 78 20.97 -0.39 -14.24
CA GLN A 78 21.83 -0.38 -13.05
C GLN A 78 21.75 0.97 -12.37
N GLY A 79 21.68 0.98 -11.04
CA GLY A 79 21.64 2.21 -10.27
C GLY A 79 22.21 2.07 -8.87
N ARG A 80 22.18 3.19 -8.15
CA ARG A 80 22.47 3.26 -6.72
C ARG A 80 21.38 4.04 -6.03
N TRP A 81 21.14 3.70 -4.77
CA TRP A 81 20.24 4.46 -3.92
C TRP A 81 21.01 5.13 -2.77
N PHE A 82 20.50 6.27 -2.32
CA PHE A 82 21.07 7.01 -1.20
C PHE A 82 19.98 7.81 -0.48
N GLU A 83 20.28 8.21 0.74
CA GLU A 83 19.43 9.11 1.54
C GLU A 83 19.66 10.55 1.10
N ALA A 84 18.60 11.25 0.73
CA ALA A 84 18.62 12.66 0.40
C ALA A 84 17.81 13.45 1.44
N GLY A 85 18.47 14.37 2.16
CA GLY A 85 17.81 15.09 3.25
C GLY A 85 17.55 14.19 4.46
N ARG A 86 16.42 14.38 5.16
CA ARG A 86 16.11 13.63 6.40
C ARG A 86 15.30 12.35 6.17
N ASP A 87 14.47 12.29 5.13
CA ASP A 87 13.44 11.25 5.03
C ASP A 87 13.19 10.77 3.58
N TYR A 88 14.10 11.04 2.65
CA TYR A 88 13.95 10.62 1.25
C TYR A 88 15.01 9.61 0.83
N ILE A 89 14.55 8.56 0.14
CA ILE A 89 15.41 7.64 -0.61
C ILE A 89 15.38 8.07 -2.08
N CYS A 90 16.56 8.37 -2.62
CA CYS A 90 16.73 8.76 -4.01
C CYS A 90 17.57 7.74 -4.77
N PHE A 91 17.37 7.70 -6.09
CA PHE A 91 17.99 6.75 -7.01
C PHE A 91 18.73 7.51 -8.12
N VAL A 92 19.87 6.96 -8.56
CA VAL A 92 20.71 7.47 -9.66
C VAL A 92 21.19 6.34 -10.55
#